data_AF-A0A7V9IF17-F1
#
_entry.id   AF-A0A7V9IF17-F1
#
_cell.length_a   1.000
_cell.length_b   1.000
_cell.length_c   1.000
_cell.angle_alpha   90.00
_cell.angle_beta   90.00
_cell.angle_gamma   90.00
#
_symmetry.space_group_name_H-M   'P 1'
#
loop_
_entity.id
_entity.type
_entity.pdbx_description
1 polymer ?
#
loop_
_entity_poly.entity_id
_entity_poly.type
_entity_poly.pdbx_seq_one_letter_code
_entity_poly.pdbx_strand_id
1 'polypeptide(L)' 'MQQPRFKRILLKLSGEALMGGESYGIDTKVAESVGREIKAVHDLGIEVAIVVGGGNIFRGVSES' A
#
# COMPACT_ATOMS: atom_id res chain seq x y z
N MET A 1 -22.68 14.06 4.52
CA MET A 1 -21.65 13.04 4.21
C MET A 1 -21.89 11.85 5.12
N GLN A 2 -21.83 10.63 4.59
CA GLN A 2 -21.94 9.42 5.41
C GLN A 2 -20.74 9.34 6.34
N GLN A 3 -20.95 9.01 7.61
CA GLN A 3 -19.84 8.78 8.54
C GLN A 3 -19.08 7.52 8.13
N PRO A 4 -17.74 7.52 8.15
CA PRO A 4 -16.95 6.32 7.90
C PRO A 4 -17.32 5.22 8.87
N ARG A 5 -17.44 3.98 8.37
CA ARG A 5 -17.75 2.81 9.21
C ARG A 5 -16.67 2.52 10.26
N PHE A 6 -15.42 2.90 9.97
CA PHE A 6 -14.27 2.63 10.82
C PHE A 6 -13.57 3.92 11.21
N LYS A 7 -13.22 4.04 12.50
CA LYS A 7 -12.40 5.14 13.02
C LYS A 7 -10.91 4.92 12.76
N ARG A 8 -10.45 3.66 12.82
CA ARG A 8 -9.05 3.27 12.66
C ARG A 8 -8.97 1.99 11.83
N ILE A 9 -7.99 1.90 10.95
CA ILE A 9 -7.72 0.71 10.14
C ILE A 9 -6.23 0.34 10.14
N LEU A 10 -5.96 -0.94 9.92
CA LEU A 10 -4.65 -1.45 9.52
C LEU A 10 -4.74 -1.89 8.06
N LEU A 11 -4.15 -1.10 7.16
CA LEU A 11 -4.13 -1.37 5.72
C LEU A 11 -2.91 -2.23 5.38
N LYS A 12 -3.14 -3.48 4.98
CA LYS A 12 -2.08 -4.34 4.46
C LYS A 12 -1.97 -4.17 2.95
N LEU A 13 -0.80 -3.75 2.48
CA LEU A 13 -0.40 -3.71 1.08
C LEU A 13 0.57 -4.86 0.77
N SER A 14 0.41 -5.50 -0.39
CA SER A 14 1.46 -6.34 -0.96
C SER A 14 2.55 -5.44 -1.54
N GLY A 15 3.81 -5.86 -1.43
CA GLY A 15 4.91 -5.14 -2.07
C GLY A 15 4.79 -5.17 -3.59
N GLU A 16 4.30 -6.28 -4.12
CA GLU A 16 4.01 -6.46 -5.54
C GLU A 16 2.99 -5.46 -6.08
N ALA A 17 2.06 -4.98 -5.23
CA ALA A 17 1.13 -3.93 -5.63
C ALA A 17 1.83 -2.59 -5.96
N LEU A 18 3.08 -2.40 -5.54
CA LEU A 18 3.87 -1.19 -5.81
C LEU A 18 4.77 -1.33 -7.05
N MET A 19 4.81 -2.49 -7.70
CA MET A 19 5.68 -2.73 -8.85
C MET A 19 5.11 -2.20 -10.18
N GLY A 20 3.80 -1.90 -10.23
CA GLY A 20 3.15 -1.52 -11.47
C GLY A 20 3.26 -2.62 -12.53
N GLY A 21 3.79 -2.26 -13.70
CA GLY A 21 4.06 -3.19 -14.79
C GLY A 21 5.43 -3.88 -14.71
N GLU A 22 6.25 -3.52 -13.73
CA GLU A 22 7.62 -4.03 -13.58
C GLU A 22 7.64 -5.41 -12.92
N SER A 23 8.73 -6.16 -13.14
CA SER A 23 8.96 -7.48 -12.53
C SER A 23 9.72 -7.42 -11.20
N TYR A 24 10.26 -6.25 -10.84
CA TYR A 24 10.99 -6.00 -9.59
C TYR A 24 10.98 -4.51 -9.23
N GLY A 25 11.14 -4.16 -7.95
CA GLY A 25 11.35 -2.78 -7.51
C GLY A 25 10.08 -2.05 -7.10
N ILE A 26 10.08 -0.72 -7.26
CA ILE A 26 8.97 0.17 -6.92
C ILE A 26 8.72 1.10 -8.10
N ASP A 27 7.52 1.06 -8.67
CA ASP A 27 7.04 2.07 -9.60
C ASP A 27 6.55 3.29 -8.80
N THR A 28 7.26 4.41 -8.97
CA THR A 28 6.96 5.65 -8.24
C THR A 28 5.59 6.23 -8.58
N LYS A 29 5.08 6.03 -9.80
CA LYS A 29 3.74 6.50 -10.19
C LYS A 29 2.65 5.73 -9.46
N VAL A 30 2.83 4.41 -9.33
CA VAL A 30 1.91 3.55 -8.58
C VAL A 30 1.96 3.87 -7.10
N ALA A 31 3.16 3.99 -6.54
CA ALA A 31 3.35 4.38 -5.13
C ALA A 31 2.69 5.74 -4.81
N GLU A 32 2.83 6.74 -5.70
CA GLU A 32 2.15 8.02 -5.56
C GLU A 32 0.63 7.90 -5.66
N SER A 33 0.10 7.09 -6.57
CA SER A 33 -1.34 6.86 -6.70
C SER A 33 -1.92 6.28 -5.42
N VAL A 34 -1.29 5.22 -4.90
CA VAL A 34 -1.66 4.59 -3.63
C VAL A 34 -1.56 5.60 -2.48
N GLY A 35 -0.51 6.42 -2.45
CA GLY A 35 -0.36 7.49 -1.45
C GLY A 35 -1.49 8.51 -1.50
N ARG A 36 -1.94 8.91 -2.69
CA ARG A 36 -3.08 9.83 -2.88
C ARG A 36 -4.40 9.22 -2.39
N GLU A 37 -4.64 7.95 -2.65
CA GLU A 37 -5.83 7.23 -2.15
C GLU A 37 -5.83 7.12 -0.62
N ILE A 38 -4.69 6.76 -0.02
CA ILE A 38 -4.55 6.69 1.44
C ILE A 38 -4.75 8.06 2.08
N LYS A 39 -4.21 9.12 1.46
CA LYS A 39 -4.44 10.50 1.91
C LYS A 39 -5.92 10.84 1.90
N ALA A 40 -6.65 10.50 0.84
CA ALA A 40 -8.09 10.77 0.77
C ALA A 40 -8.86 10.07 1.90
N VAL A 41 -8.48 8.84 2.26
CA VAL A 41 -9.05 8.12 3.42
C VAL A 41 -8.69 8.80 4.74
N HIS A 42 -7.43 9.20 4.93
CA HIS A 42 -6.98 9.90 6.12
C HIS A 42 -7.68 11.26 6.30
N ASP A 43 -7.91 12.00 5.21
CA ASP A 43 -8.59 13.29 5.22
C ASP A 43 -10.07 13.18 5.65
N LEU A 44 -10.66 11.97 5.65
CA LEU A 44 -11.96 11.69 6.27
C LEU A 44 -11.91 11.58 7.80
N GLY A 45 -10.73 11.78 8.42
CA GLY A 45 -10.51 11.66 9.86
C GLY A 45 -10.28 10.21 10.33
N ILE A 46 -10.00 9.29 9.39
CA ILE A 46 -9.71 7.89 9.70
C ILE A 46 -8.23 7.75 10.04
N GLU A 47 -7.94 7.08 11.14
CA GLU A 47 -6.57 6.76 11.55
C GLU A 47 -6.05 5.55 10.76
N VAL A 48 -4.98 5.71 9.98
CA VAL A 48 -4.48 4.67 9.07
C VAL A 48 -3.10 4.22 9.51
N ALA A 49 -2.97 2.95 9.87
CA ALA A 49 -1.69 2.25 9.95
C ALA A 49 -1.50 1.41 8.68
N ILE A 50 -0.27 1.30 8.16
CA ILE A 50 0.01 0.59 6.92
C ILE A 50 1.04 -0.51 7.18
N VAL A 51 0.78 -1.72 6.69
CA VAL A 51 1.74 -2.82 6.63
C VAL A 51 2.05 -3.09 5.16
N VAL A 52 3.31 -2.99 4.76
CA VAL A 52 3.74 -3.25 3.37
C VAL A 52 4.60 -4.51 3.34
N GLY A 53 4.24 -5.47 2.48
CA GLY A 53 5.10 -6.63 2.21
C GLY A 53 6.32 -6.22 1.39
N GLY A 54 7.46 -6.89 1.59
CA GLY A 54 8.71 -6.60 0.86
C GLY A 54 9.00 -7.48 -0.35
N GLY A 55 8.03 -8.29 -0.80
CA GLY A 55 8.21 -9.32 -1.85
C GLY A 55 8.63 -8.79 -3.22
N ASN A 56 8.43 -7.50 -3.46
CA ASN A 56 8.91 -6.78 -4.65
C ASN A 56 10.40 -6.45 -4.63
N ILE A 57 11.05 -6.47 -3.45
CA ILE A 57 12.48 -6.18 -3.27
C ILE A 57 13.25 -7.42 -2.83
N PHE A 58 12.68 -8.21 -1.92
CA PHE A 58 13.28 -9.45 -1.43
C PHE A 58 12.20 -10.54 -1.35
N ARG A 59 12.39 -11.63 -2.12
CA ARG A 59 11.65 -12.89 -1.91
C ARG A 59 12.53 -13.86 -1.17
N GLY A 60 12.11 -14.26 0.02
CA GLY A 60 12.77 -15.29 0.80
C GLY A 60 12.46 -16.68 0.25
N VAL A 61 12.98 -17.02 -0.94
CA VAL A 61 13.40 -18.34 -1.43
C VAL A 61 13.58 -18.27 -2.96
N SER A 62 14.83 -18.20 -3.42
CA SER A 62 15.23 -18.53 -4.79
C SER A 62 16.69 -18.98 -4.79
N GLU A 63 16.97 -20.07 -4.09
CA GLU A 63 18.04 -20.98 -4.49
C GLU A 63 17.50 -22.40 -4.30
N SER A 64 17.33 -23.09 -5.43
CA SER A 64 17.16 -24.54 -5.53
C SER A 64 18.53 -25.19 -5.50
#